data_AF-A0A534Q6H1-F1
#
_entry.id   AF-A0A534Q6H1-F1
#
_cell.length_a   1.000
_cell.length_b   1.000
_cell.length_c   1.000
_cell.angle_alpha   90.00
_cell.angle_beta   90.00
_cell.angle_gamma   90.00
#
_symmetry.space_group_name_H-M   'P 1'
#
loop_
_entity.id
_entity.type
_entity.pdbx_description
1 polymer ?
#
loop_
_entity_poly.entity_id
_entity_poly.type
_entity_poly.pdbx_seq_one_letter_code
_entity_poly.pdbx_strand_id
1 'polypeptide(L)'
;MTVAYGDGRPDLEDVDGDLQLAGGALLLTYWDEHGPVVFAGAEAAPGRYELTARSRPRRCTLQREGPHSFTGTWVQGPECGTLRVEIRAGAAPEEEDS
;
A
#
# COMPACT_ATOMS: atom_id res chain seq x y z
N MET A 1 -0.57 -5.50 -9.14
CA MET A 1 0.53 -5.27 -8.18
C MET A 1 0.04 -5.70 -6.79
N THR A 2 0.86 -6.36 -5.96
CA THR A 2 0.35 -7.05 -4.74
C THR A 2 0.50 -6.21 -3.47
N VAL A 3 -0.63 -5.90 -2.82
CA VAL A 3 -0.70 -5.27 -1.50
C VAL A 3 -1.20 -6.34 -0.51
N ALA A 4 -0.38 -6.69 0.48
CA ALA A 4 -0.76 -7.65 1.51
C ALA A 4 -1.12 -6.90 2.81
N TYR A 5 -2.38 -6.98 3.20
CA TYR A 5 -2.84 -6.54 4.50
C TYR A 5 -2.50 -7.61 5.56
N GLY A 6 -2.13 -7.19 6.78
CA GLY A 6 -1.89 -8.10 7.88
C GLY A 6 -2.49 -7.59 9.18
N ASP A 7 -3.71 -8.03 9.52
CA ASP A 7 -4.12 -8.19 10.93
C ASP A 7 -3.85 -9.63 11.43
N GLY A 8 -3.10 -10.42 10.65
CA GLY A 8 -2.86 -11.85 10.87
C GLY A 8 -3.61 -12.76 9.90
N ARG A 9 -4.43 -12.22 8.99
CA ARG A 9 -5.18 -13.01 8.01
C ARG A 9 -4.53 -13.03 6.61
N PRO A 10 -4.25 -14.23 6.03
CA PRO A 10 -3.55 -14.40 4.74
C PRO A 10 -4.46 -14.32 3.50
N ASP A 11 -5.75 -14.03 3.66
CA ASP A 11 -6.77 -14.08 2.60
C ASP A 11 -7.04 -12.73 1.91
N LEU A 12 -6.35 -11.66 2.31
CA LEU A 12 -6.43 -10.31 1.72
C LEU A 12 -5.15 -9.95 0.95
N GLU A 13 -4.71 -10.83 0.07
CA GLU A 13 -3.76 -10.47 -0.99
C GLU A 13 -4.54 -9.84 -2.15
N ASP A 14 -4.65 -8.51 -2.13
CA ASP A 14 -5.17 -7.78 -3.28
C ASP A 14 -4.03 -7.62 -4.31
N VAL A 15 -4.19 -8.25 -5.47
CA VAL A 15 -3.25 -8.18 -6.59
C VAL A 15 -3.54 -7.01 -7.54
N ASP A 16 -4.55 -6.19 -7.24
CA ASP A 16 -4.97 -5.03 -8.05
C ASP A 16 -4.65 -3.68 -7.40
N GLY A 17 -3.88 -3.67 -6.31
CA GLY A 17 -3.37 -2.43 -5.72
C GLY A 17 -2.34 -1.72 -6.60
N ASP A 18 -2.21 -0.40 -6.44
CA ASP A 18 -1.20 0.44 -7.12
C ASP A 18 -0.44 1.32 -6.11
N LEU A 19 0.87 1.53 -6.33
CA LEU A 19 1.73 2.38 -5.52
C LEU A 19 2.58 3.27 -6.42
N GLN A 20 2.42 4.58 -6.23
CA GLN A 20 3.14 5.59 -6.95
C GLN A 20 4.05 6.35 -6.00
N LEU A 21 5.32 6.48 -6.39
CA LEU A 21 6.35 7.23 -5.67
C LEU A 21 6.87 8.34 -6.57
N ALA A 22 6.63 9.58 -6.18
CA ALA A 22 7.06 10.74 -6.96
C ALA A 22 7.51 11.86 -6.02
N GLY A 23 8.78 12.25 -6.10
CA GLY A 23 9.30 13.42 -5.36
C GLY A 23 9.09 13.37 -3.84
N GLY A 24 9.23 12.18 -3.24
CA GLY A 24 8.99 11.98 -1.80
C GLY A 24 7.51 11.87 -1.40
N ALA A 25 6.57 11.99 -2.34
CA ALA A 25 5.18 11.64 -2.14
C ALA A 25 4.94 10.15 -2.41
N LEU A 26 4.00 9.57 -1.67
CA LEU A 26 3.55 8.19 -1.83
C LEU A 26 2.01 8.17 -1.92
N LEU A 27 1.52 7.57 -3.01
CA LEU A 27 0.12 7.23 -3.20
C LEU A 27 0.00 5.70 -3.21
N LEU A 28 -0.85 5.15 -2.36
CA LEU A 28 -1.15 3.72 -2.29
C LEU A 28 -2.65 3.52 -2.44
N THR A 29 -3.04 2.66 -3.37
CA THR A 29 -4.44 2.29 -3.61
C THR A 29 -4.60 0.78 -3.52
N TYR A 30 -5.69 0.33 -2.90
CA TYR A 30 -6.07 -1.08 -2.80
C TYR A 30 -7.55 -1.20 -2.44
N TRP A 31 -8.12 -2.39 -2.55
CA TRP A 31 -9.46 -2.73 -2.09
C TRP A 31 -9.42 -3.53 -0.79
N ASP A 32 -10.28 -3.17 0.16
CA ASP A 32 -10.58 -4.03 1.31
C ASP A 32 -12.06 -4.41 1.34
N GLU A 33 -12.48 -5.17 2.36
CA GLU A 33 -13.86 -5.63 2.55
C GLU A 33 -14.90 -4.49 2.60
N HIS A 34 -14.47 -3.26 2.83
CA HIS A 34 -15.33 -2.07 2.85
C HIS A 34 -15.21 -1.20 1.59
N GLY A 35 -14.49 -1.66 0.57
CA GLY A 35 -14.31 -0.98 -0.70
C GLY A 35 -12.93 -0.32 -0.87
N PRO A 36 -12.80 0.65 -1.80
CA PRO A 36 -11.50 1.20 -2.16
C PRO A 36 -10.88 2.05 -1.05
N VAL A 37 -9.57 1.91 -0.89
CA VAL A 37 -8.72 2.68 0.01
C VAL A 37 -7.70 3.43 -0.81
N VAL A 38 -7.57 4.73 -0.55
CA VAL A 38 -6.57 5.60 -1.19
C VAL A 38 -5.78 6.30 -0.10
N PHE A 39 -4.59 5.78 0.20
CA PHE A 39 -3.62 6.44 1.06
C PHE A 39 -2.80 7.43 0.26
N ALA A 40 -2.67 8.65 0.77
CA ALA A 40 -1.76 9.64 0.22
C ALA A 40 -0.97 10.28 1.35
N GLY A 41 0.30 10.58 1.09
CA GLY A 41 1.16 11.28 2.02
C GLY A 41 2.56 11.47 1.50
N ALA A 42 3.48 11.75 2.42
CA ALA A 42 4.84 12.11 2.08
C ALA A 42 5.84 11.46 3.03
N GLU A 43 7.09 11.46 2.59
CA GLU A 43 8.24 11.03 3.36
C GLU A 43 8.47 12.00 4.53
N ALA A 44 8.24 11.51 5.76
CA ALA A 44 8.44 12.26 7.00
C ALA A 44 9.89 12.15 7.50
N ALA A 45 10.58 11.07 7.15
CA ALA A 45 12.01 10.84 7.39
C ALA A 45 12.52 9.87 6.31
N PRO A 46 13.84 9.75 6.07
CA PRO A 46 14.37 8.87 5.02
C PRO A 46 13.80 7.45 5.07
N GLY A 47 13.06 7.06 4.02
CA GLY A 47 12.38 5.77 3.89
C GLY A 47 11.09 5.63 4.70
N ARG A 48 10.69 6.61 5.51
CA ARG A 48 9.49 6.60 6.36
C ARG A 48 8.42 7.55 5.82
N TYR A 49 7.26 7.01 5.49
CA TYR A 49 6.12 7.75 4.93
C TYR A 49 4.96 7.79 5.91
N GLU A 50 4.36 8.96 6.06
CA GLU A 50 3.13 9.14 6.85
C GLU A 50 1.97 9.43 5.89
N LEU A 51 0.98 8.56 5.91
CA LEU A 51 -0.11 8.51 4.95
C LEU A 51 -1.46 8.68 5.65
N THR A 52 -2.38 9.36 4.99
CA THR A 52 -3.78 9.44 5.41
C THR A 52 -4.67 8.90 4.29
N ALA A 53 -5.61 8.03 4.65
CA ALA A 53 -6.60 7.55 3.70
C ALA A 53 -7.60 8.66 3.37
N ARG A 54 -7.90 8.85 2.09
CA ARG A 54 -8.92 9.81 1.64
C ARG A 54 -10.34 9.27 1.78
N SER A 55 -10.51 7.94 1.79
CA SER A 55 -11.82 7.31 1.85
C SER A 55 -12.37 7.09 3.26
N ARG A 56 -11.54 7.20 4.30
CA ARG A 56 -11.88 6.89 5.70
C ARG A 56 -10.86 7.49 6.66
N PRO A 57 -11.16 7.66 7.98
CA PRO A 57 -10.23 8.25 8.95
C PRO A 57 -9.11 7.27 9.37
N ARG A 58 -8.48 6.62 8.40
CA ARG A 58 -7.38 5.68 8.58
C ARG A 58 -6.05 6.40 8.31
N ARG A 59 -5.09 6.23 9.20
CA ARG A 59 -3.71 6.73 9.05
C ARG A 59 -2.77 5.55 8.93
N CYS A 60 -1.70 5.70 8.18
CA CYS A 60 -0.70 4.65 7.99
C CYS A 60 0.71 5.24 8.08
N THR A 61 1.62 4.50 8.72
CA THR A 61 3.06 4.75 8.62
C THR A 61 3.68 3.59 7.84
N LEU A 62 4.39 3.88 6.76
CA LEU A 62 5.16 2.89 6.00
C LEU A 62 6.65 3.15 6.12
N GLN A 63 7.42 2.10 6.32
CA GLN A 63 8.87 2.06 6.27
C GLN A 63 9.29 1.28 5.02
N ARG A 64 10.18 1.87 4.24
CA ARG A 64 10.84 1.21 3.11
C ARG A 64 11.87 0.22 3.66
N GLU A 65 11.71 -1.05 3.31
CA GLU A 65 12.64 -2.13 3.67
C GLU A 65 13.63 -2.45 2.54
N GLY A 66 13.26 -2.11 1.30
CA GLY A 66 14.08 -2.34 0.12
C GLY A 66 13.67 -1.48 -1.08
N PRO A 67 14.29 -1.69 -2.25
CA PRO A 67 13.95 -0.95 -3.46
C PRO A 67 12.46 -1.05 -3.84
N HIS A 68 11.85 -2.18 -3.50
CA HIS A 68 10.51 -2.57 -3.92
C HIS A 68 9.61 -3.05 -2.78
N SER A 69 9.98 -2.81 -1.51
CA SER A 69 9.23 -3.34 -0.37
C SER A 69 9.05 -2.30 0.73
N PHE A 70 7.84 -2.31 1.31
CA PHE A 70 7.44 -1.46 2.42
C PHE A 70 6.73 -2.31 3.47
N THR A 71 6.94 -1.97 4.74
CA THR A 71 6.16 -2.51 5.85
C THR A 71 5.69 -1.40 6.76
N GLY A 72 4.59 -1.59 7.46
CA GLY A 72 4.07 -0.53 8.29
C GLY A 72 2.85 -0.91 9.06
N THR A 73 2.25 0.09 9.69
CA THR A 73 1.02 -0.06 10.46
C THR A 73 0.00 0.97 10.04
N TRP A 74 -1.27 0.63 10.21
CA TRP A 74 -2.38 1.56 10.06
C TRP A 74 -3.22 1.59 11.33
N VAL A 75 -3.92 2.71 11.53
CA VAL A 75 -4.83 2.94 12.66
C VAL A 75 -6.10 3.62 12.15
N GLN A 76 -7.26 3.15 12.60
CA GLN A 76 -8.58 3.72 12.34
C GLN A 76 -9.41 3.67 13.63
N GLY A 77 -9.43 4.76 14.39
CA GLY A 77 -10.07 4.77 15.70
C GLY A 77 -9.42 3.74 16.65
N PRO A 78 -10.16 2.77 17.22
CA PRO A 78 -9.60 1.73 18.07
C PRO A 78 -8.92 0.58 17.27
N GLU A 79 -9.15 0.51 15.96
CA GLU A 79 -8.62 -0.56 15.11
C GLU A 79 -7.20 -0.23 14.65
N CYS A 80 -6.35 -1.24 14.60
CA CYS A 80 -5.03 -1.15 14.01
C CYS A 80 -4.62 -2.46 13.34
N GLY A 81 -3.64 -2.37 12.45
CA GLY A 81 -3.09 -3.54 11.78
C GLY A 81 -1.77 -3.23 11.11
N THR A 82 -1.19 -4.24 10.49
CA THR A 82 0.04 -4.12 9.70
C THR A 82 -0.28 -4.08 8.20
N LEU A 83 0.61 -3.46 7.44
CA LEU A 83 0.54 -3.36 5.98
C LEU A 83 1.90 -3.74 5.41
N ARG A 84 1.92 -4.65 4.43
CA ARG A 84 3.10 -4.97 3.63
C ARG A 84 2.79 -4.67 2.16
N VAL A 85 3.68 -3.92 1.52
CA VAL A 85 3.53 -3.54 0.11
C VAL A 85 4.75 -4.01 -0.66
N GLU A 86 4.53 -4.75 -1.74
CA GLU A 86 5.58 -5.18 -2.67
C GLU A 86 5.32 -4.60 -4.06
N ILE A 87 6.28 -3.84 -4.57
CA ILE A 87 6.28 -3.37 -5.96
C ILE A 87 6.83 -4.50 -6.83
N ARG A 88 5.94 -5.25 -7.48
CA ARG A 88 6.35 -6.18 -8.53
C ARG A 88 6.30 -5.43 -9.86
N ALA A 89 7.39 -5.47 -10.62
CA ALA A 89 7.34 -5.04 -12.02
C ALA A 89 6.20 -5.84 -12.68
N GLY A 90 5.24 -5.14 -13.28
CA GLY A 90 4.17 -5.79 -14.01
C GLY A 90 4.79 -6.78 -15.00
N ALA A 91 4.24 -7.99 -15.09
CA ALA A 91 4.51 -8.82 -16.26
C ALA A 91 4.27 -7.91 -17.46
N ALA A 92 5.24 -7.87 -18.39
CA ALA A 92 5.00 -7.24 -19.68
C ALA A 92 3.66 -7.81 -20.21
N PRO A 93 2.79 -6.99 -20.82
CA PRO A 93 1.60 -7.54 -21.47
C PRO A 93 2.09 -8.68 -22.37
N GLU A 94 1.56 -9.89 -22.16
CA GLU A 94 1.78 -10.97 -23.11
C GLU A 94 1.32 -10.42 -24.46
N GLU A 95 2.25 -10.28 -25.41
CA GLU A 95 1.89 -9.93 -26.78
C GLU A 95 0.89 -10.98 -27.23
N GLU A 96 -0.38 -10.57 -27.41
CA GLU A 96 -1.41 -11.36 -28.08
C GLU A 96 -0.90 -11.63 -29.50
N ASP A 97 -0.25 -12.79 -29.68
CA ASP A 97 0.16 -13.29 -30.98
C ASP A 97 -1.12 -13.48 -31.82
N SER A 98 -1.23 -12.67 -32.87
CA SER A 98 -2.41 -12.50 -33.73
C SER A 98 -2.59 -13.61 -34.75
#